data_AF-A0A1C3NSA0-F1
#
_entry.id   AF-A0A1C3NSA0-F1
#
_cell.length_a   1.000
_cell.length_b   1.000
_cell.length_c   1.000
_cell.angle_alpha   90.00
_cell.angle_beta   90.00
_cell.angle_gamma   90.00
#
_symmetry.space_group_name_H-M   'P 1'
#
loop_
_entity.id
_entity.type
_entity.pdbx_description
1 polymer ?
#
loop_
_entity_poly.entity_id
_entity_poly.type
_entity_poly.pdbx_seq_one_letter_code
_entity_poly.pdbx_strand_id
1 'polypeptide(L)'
;MIVLDVREESHAIVGGYPGTWRVPNNWANVGKSREEVLTDEHERINALKEQETVQILHRKDVKNNVENPRAVTLTRPPIFSEEELVKMAGARYMRLTVTDHLGPRAEDVDAFIAMERDMEIHEKLHVHCGVGQGRTGIFIAMHDILHNATMVSLDDIINRQLAFNPGRALDFHKDVAHEGRSNFRNDRLEFIALFYQYANSNPKGQPLLWSEWLKSQHEGRQDSYKNI
;
A
#
# COMPACT_ATOMS: atom_id res chain seq x y z
N MET A 1 17.94 -2.07 3.72
CA MET A 1 16.54 -2.51 3.80
C MET A 1 15.67 -1.33 3.46
N ILE A 2 14.55 -1.59 2.80
CA ILE A 2 13.57 -0.58 2.40
C ILE A 2 12.31 -0.80 3.23
N VAL A 3 11.83 0.26 3.88
CA VAL A 3 10.48 0.32 4.44
C VAL A 3 9.58 0.93 3.37
N LEU A 4 8.66 0.10 2.88
CA LEU A 4 7.63 0.48 1.92
C LEU A 4 6.32 0.73 2.67
N ASP A 5 6.04 2.01 2.88
CA ASP A 5 4.80 2.50 3.43
C ASP A 5 3.78 2.69 2.30
N VAL A 6 2.72 1.89 2.29
CA VAL A 6 1.67 1.95 1.25
C VAL A 6 0.40 2.66 1.72
N ARG A 7 0.53 3.60 2.66
CA ARG A 7 -0.60 4.31 3.27
C ARG A 7 -0.93 5.62 2.55
N GLU A 8 -2.14 5.77 2.04
CA GLU A 8 -2.63 7.09 1.59
C GLU A 8 -3.00 8.00 2.76
N GLU A 9 -3.45 7.43 3.87
CA GLU A 9 -3.88 8.21 5.02
C GLU A 9 -2.72 8.91 5.73
N SER A 10 -2.93 10.19 6.07
CA SER A 10 -1.94 11.00 6.79
C SER A 10 -1.68 10.42 8.18
N HIS A 11 -0.41 10.28 8.56
CA HIS A 11 -0.01 9.70 9.84
C HIS A 11 1.30 10.29 10.39
N ALA A 12 1.52 10.05 11.68
CA ALA A 12 2.67 10.55 12.42
C ALA A 12 2.97 9.65 13.62
N ILE A 13 4.16 9.77 14.18
CA ILE A 13 4.52 9.15 15.46
C ILE A 13 4.55 10.24 16.53
N VAL A 14 3.73 10.09 17.57
CA VAL A 14 3.52 11.07 18.63
C VAL A 14 3.94 10.47 19.95
N GLY A 15 5.08 10.89 20.51
CA GLY A 15 5.60 10.36 21.77
C GLY A 15 5.81 8.84 21.75
N GLY A 16 6.17 8.28 20.59
CA GLY A 16 6.32 6.84 20.38
C GLY A 16 5.04 6.09 19.99
N TYR A 17 3.88 6.76 19.98
CA TYR A 17 2.62 6.16 19.55
C TYR A 17 2.37 6.42 18.05
N PRO A 18 2.11 5.39 17.23
CA PRO A 18 1.68 5.58 15.86
C PRO A 18 0.25 6.15 15.82
N GLY A 19 0.13 7.36 15.29
CA GLY A 19 -1.12 8.11 15.13
C GLY A 19 -1.53 8.21 13.67
N THR A 20 -2.82 8.40 13.40
CA THR A 20 -3.35 8.56 12.05
C THR A 20 -4.55 9.49 12.10
N TRP A 21 -4.60 10.47 11.20
CA TRP A 21 -5.77 11.33 11.07
C TRP A 21 -6.89 10.58 10.38
N ARG A 22 -7.86 10.12 11.16
CA ARG A 22 -8.93 9.26 10.67
C ARG A 22 -10.20 10.06 10.39
N VAL A 23 -10.72 9.92 9.18
CA VAL A 23 -12.10 10.28 8.81
C VAL A 23 -12.93 9.00 8.57
N PRO A 24 -14.26 9.04 8.48
CA PRO A 24 -15.06 7.89 8.07
C PRO A 24 -14.49 7.21 6.81
N ASN A 25 -14.45 5.87 6.79
CA ASN A 25 -13.82 5.04 5.74
C ASN A 25 -12.31 5.23 5.52
N ASN A 26 -11.61 6.05 6.31
CA ASN A 26 -10.19 6.34 6.14
C ASN A 26 -9.87 7.01 4.78
N TRP A 27 -10.84 7.74 4.23
CA TRP A 27 -10.80 8.30 2.88
C TRP A 27 -10.53 9.81 2.86
N ALA A 28 -9.77 10.33 3.84
CA ALA A 28 -9.48 11.77 3.96
C ALA A 28 -8.77 12.34 2.72
N ASN A 29 -8.10 11.47 1.98
CA ASN A 29 -7.22 11.78 0.89
C ASN A 29 -7.67 11.14 -0.44
N VAL A 30 -8.87 10.54 -0.49
CA VAL A 30 -9.38 9.95 -1.73
C VAL A 30 -9.53 11.03 -2.80
N GLY A 31 -8.94 10.79 -3.96
CA GLY A 31 -8.98 11.71 -5.10
C GLY A 31 -7.87 12.78 -5.09
N LYS A 32 -7.03 12.83 -4.05
CA LYS A 32 -5.84 13.68 -4.04
C LYS A 32 -4.70 13.03 -4.84
N SER A 33 -3.89 13.86 -5.48
CA SER A 33 -2.59 13.46 -6.01
C SER A 33 -1.63 13.08 -4.88
N ARG A 34 -0.57 12.35 -5.22
CA ARG A 34 0.50 11.98 -4.27
C ARG A 34 1.07 13.21 -3.56
N GLU A 35 1.33 14.29 -4.29
CA GLU A 35 1.92 15.52 -3.76
C GLU A 35 1.00 16.22 -2.76
N GLU A 36 -0.30 16.27 -3.06
CA GLU A 36 -1.31 16.82 -2.15
C GLU A 36 -1.44 16.00 -0.86
N VAL A 37 -1.34 14.67 -0.94
CA VAL A 37 -1.34 13.79 0.25
C VAL A 37 -0.12 14.06 1.14
N LEU A 38 1.07 14.13 0.54
CA LEU A 38 2.30 14.37 1.30
C LEU A 38 2.32 15.78 1.91
N THR A 39 1.80 16.77 1.19
CA THR A 39 1.68 18.15 1.70
C THR A 39 0.70 18.22 2.87
N ASP A 40 -0.49 17.62 2.75
CA ASP A 40 -1.47 17.55 3.84
C ASP A 40 -0.90 16.84 5.09
N GLU A 41 -0.17 15.72 4.92
CA GLU A 41 0.49 15.03 6.03
C GLU A 41 1.55 15.93 6.71
N HIS A 42 2.37 16.61 5.92
CA HIS A 42 3.40 17.51 6.43
C HIS A 42 2.82 18.70 7.21
N GLU A 43 1.79 19.35 6.67
CA GLU A 43 1.09 20.46 7.33
C GLU A 43 0.45 20.03 8.65
N ARG A 44 -0.20 18.85 8.67
CA ARG A 44 -0.78 18.28 9.89
C ARG A 44 0.27 17.97 10.95
N ILE A 45 1.41 17.43 10.56
CA ILE A 45 2.53 17.16 11.46
C ILE A 45 3.06 18.46 12.07
N ASN A 46 3.23 19.50 11.26
CA ASN A 46 3.71 20.81 11.73
C ASN A 46 2.71 21.46 12.69
N ALA A 47 1.42 21.47 12.34
CA ALA A 47 0.37 21.97 13.22
C ALA A 47 0.30 21.18 14.55
N LEU A 48 0.57 19.87 14.52
CA LEU A 48 0.63 19.04 15.72
C LEU A 48 1.85 19.37 16.58
N LYS A 49 3.01 19.68 15.97
CA LYS A 49 4.24 20.11 16.66
C LYS A 49 4.07 21.43 17.42
N GLU A 50 3.15 22.28 17.00
CA GLU A 50 2.81 23.53 17.68
C GLU A 50 1.92 23.35 18.93
N GLN A 51 1.31 22.18 19.10
CA GLN A 51 0.43 21.91 20.24
C GLN A 51 1.24 21.60 21.49
N GLU A 52 0.92 22.27 22.60
CA GLU A 52 1.53 21.95 23.91
C GLU A 52 1.07 20.58 24.43
N THR A 53 -0.18 20.20 24.14
CA THR A 53 -0.77 18.94 24.59
C THR A 53 -1.42 18.24 23.40
N VAL A 54 -1.15 16.95 23.25
CA VAL A 54 -1.73 16.11 22.20
C VAL A 54 -2.49 14.96 22.85
N GLN A 55 -3.76 14.81 22.51
CA GLN A 55 -4.57 13.65 22.88
C GLN A 55 -4.65 12.66 21.72
N ILE A 56 -4.28 11.41 21.99
CA ILE A 56 -4.34 10.30 21.06
C ILE A 56 -5.53 9.43 21.45
N LEU A 57 -6.45 9.24 20.51
CA LEU A 57 -7.66 8.45 20.70
C LEU A 57 -7.45 7.00 20.26
N HIS A 58 -7.94 6.05 21.04
CA HIS A 58 -7.87 4.64 20.68
C HIS A 58 -8.93 4.30 19.62
N ARG A 59 -8.48 3.69 18.51
CA ARG A 59 -9.30 3.50 17.30
C ARG A 59 -10.60 2.71 17.51
N LYS A 60 -10.61 1.74 18.45
CA LYS A 60 -11.78 0.88 18.70
C LYS A 60 -12.91 1.65 19.36
N ASP A 61 -12.56 2.66 20.18
CA ASP A 61 -13.54 3.43 20.94
C ASP A 61 -14.18 4.48 20.06
N VAL A 62 -13.39 5.15 19.21
CA VAL A 62 -13.91 6.05 18.16
C VAL A 62 -14.92 5.34 17.25
N LYS A 63 -14.61 4.10 16.84
CA LYS A 63 -15.49 3.33 15.93
C LYS A 63 -16.84 2.99 16.57
N ASN A 64 -16.85 2.69 17.87
CA ASN A 64 -18.05 2.24 18.58
C ASN A 64 -18.84 3.42 19.18
N ASN A 65 -18.44 4.66 18.88
CA ASN A 65 -19.04 5.90 19.39
C ASN A 65 -19.20 5.89 20.92
N VAL A 66 -18.21 5.33 21.61
CA VAL A 66 -18.12 5.33 23.07
C VAL A 66 -17.13 6.41 23.52
N GLU A 67 -17.24 6.83 24.79
CA GLU A 67 -16.17 7.57 25.46
C GLU A 67 -14.84 6.80 25.24
N ASN A 68 -13.70 7.50 25.18
CA ASN A 68 -12.42 6.92 24.80
C ASN A 68 -11.54 6.63 26.04
N PRO A 69 -11.86 5.62 26.88
CA PRO A 69 -11.16 5.39 28.15
C PRO A 69 -9.71 4.95 27.96
N ARG A 70 -9.32 4.60 26.71
CA ARG A 70 -7.95 4.24 26.33
C ARG A 70 -7.21 5.39 25.65
N ALA A 71 -7.77 6.61 25.69
CA ALA A 71 -7.09 7.78 25.18
C ALA A 71 -5.84 8.09 26.03
N VAL A 72 -4.80 8.58 25.37
CA VAL A 72 -3.56 8.99 26.00
C VAL A 72 -3.37 10.48 25.73
N THR A 73 -3.13 11.26 26.78
CA THR A 73 -2.80 12.69 26.65
C THR A 73 -1.32 12.87 26.98
N LEU A 74 -0.58 13.48 26.06
CA LEU A 74 0.84 13.73 26.19
C LEU A 74 1.10 15.24 26.20
N THR A 75 1.97 15.69 27.10
CA THR A 75 2.44 17.08 27.17
C THR A 75 3.79 17.19 26.47
N ARG A 76 3.87 18.07 25.47
CA ARG A 76 5.04 18.34 24.63
C ARG A 76 5.73 17.06 24.12
N PRO A 77 4.97 16.11 23.51
CA PRO A 77 5.57 14.88 23.00
C PRO A 77 6.50 15.18 21.81
N PRO A 78 7.59 14.41 21.61
CA PRO A 78 8.30 14.44 20.35
C PRO A 78 7.39 13.92 19.23
N ILE A 79 7.40 14.58 18.08
CA ILE A 79 6.56 14.23 16.93
C ILE A 79 7.44 14.03 15.70
N PHE A 80 7.28 12.90 15.05
CA PHE A 80 8.04 12.52 13.85
C PHE A 80 7.12 12.09 12.71
N SER A 81 7.52 12.35 11.48
CA SER A 81 7.03 11.58 10.34
C SER A 81 7.59 10.16 10.39
N GLU A 82 6.96 9.24 9.67
CA GLU A 82 7.50 7.88 9.57
C GLU A 82 8.85 7.86 8.83
N GLU A 83 8.99 8.69 7.78
CA GLU A 83 10.25 8.86 7.05
C GLU A 83 11.41 9.28 7.95
N GLU A 84 11.18 10.25 8.85
CA GLU A 84 12.19 10.72 9.80
C GLU A 84 12.69 9.56 10.67
N LEU A 85 11.78 8.76 11.25
CA LEU A 85 12.16 7.63 12.10
C LEU A 85 12.87 6.51 11.33
N VAL A 86 12.38 6.17 10.14
CA VAL A 86 12.98 5.12 9.31
C VAL A 86 14.41 5.49 8.91
N LYS A 87 14.63 6.75 8.51
CA LYS A 87 15.97 7.26 8.17
C LYS A 87 16.88 7.30 9.40
N MET A 88 16.37 7.72 10.56
CA MET A 88 17.13 7.69 11.83
C MET A 88 17.54 6.27 12.23
N ALA A 89 16.74 5.26 11.89
CA ALA A 89 17.06 3.84 12.09
C ALA A 89 18.04 3.27 11.04
N GLY A 90 18.51 4.07 10.08
CA GLY A 90 19.45 3.65 9.04
C GLY A 90 18.82 2.85 7.90
N ALA A 91 17.50 2.94 7.71
CA ALA A 91 16.78 2.27 6.62
C ALA A 91 16.37 3.27 5.52
N ARG A 92 16.19 2.74 4.30
CA ARG A 92 15.60 3.49 3.19
C ARG A 92 14.09 3.56 3.40
N TYR A 93 13.49 4.70 3.09
CA TYR A 93 12.04 4.90 3.18
C TYR A 93 11.46 5.14 1.78
N MET A 94 10.34 4.49 1.48
CA MET A 94 9.56 4.73 0.29
C MET A 94 8.08 4.79 0.64
N ARG A 95 7.43 5.89 0.26
CA ARG A 95 5.98 6.08 0.40
C ARG A 95 5.28 5.78 -0.92
N LEU A 96 4.16 5.06 -0.89
CA LEU A 96 3.16 4.96 -1.96
C LEU A 96 1.79 5.32 -1.38
N THR A 97 1.09 6.29 -1.95
CA THR A 97 -0.17 6.80 -1.39
C THR A 97 -1.33 5.97 -1.91
N VAL A 98 -1.37 4.68 -1.56
CA VAL A 98 -2.38 3.74 -2.06
C VAL A 98 -3.64 3.80 -1.21
N THR A 99 -4.75 4.16 -1.84
CA THR A 99 -6.07 4.29 -1.22
C THR A 99 -6.47 2.99 -0.52
N ASP A 100 -7.05 3.11 0.68
CA ASP A 100 -7.54 1.93 1.38
C ASP A 100 -8.72 1.29 0.62
N HIS A 101 -8.79 -0.04 0.68
CA HIS A 101 -9.78 -0.86 -0.03
C HIS A 101 -9.66 -0.94 -1.57
N LEU A 102 -8.89 -0.08 -2.24
CA LEU A 102 -8.67 -0.17 -3.70
C LEU A 102 -7.38 -0.95 -4.05
N GLY A 103 -7.17 -1.18 -5.35
CA GLY A 103 -5.88 -1.60 -5.93
C GLY A 103 -4.96 -0.39 -6.18
N PRO A 104 -3.64 -0.60 -6.36
CA PRO A 104 -2.70 0.49 -6.64
C PRO A 104 -2.96 1.10 -8.02
N ARG A 105 -2.68 2.41 -8.14
CA ARG A 105 -2.75 3.11 -9.44
C ARG A 105 -1.51 2.78 -10.27
N ALA A 106 -1.58 3.00 -11.59
CA ALA A 106 -0.49 2.65 -12.48
C ALA A 106 0.83 3.35 -12.09
N GLU A 107 0.78 4.60 -11.65
CA GLU A 107 1.95 5.35 -11.18
C GLU A 107 2.56 4.77 -9.88
N ASP A 108 1.74 4.22 -8.98
CA ASP A 108 2.21 3.57 -7.76
C ASP A 108 2.87 2.22 -8.10
N VAL A 109 2.35 1.51 -9.11
CA VAL A 109 2.94 0.26 -9.61
C VAL A 109 4.26 0.52 -10.32
N ASP A 110 4.34 1.53 -11.18
CA ASP A 110 5.58 1.93 -11.86
C ASP A 110 6.67 2.33 -10.86
N ALA A 111 6.31 3.15 -9.85
CA ALA A 111 7.23 3.53 -8.79
C ALA A 111 7.73 2.31 -8.01
N PHE A 112 6.85 1.37 -7.70
CA PHE A 112 7.22 0.12 -7.03
C PHE A 112 8.19 -0.73 -7.89
N ILE A 113 7.91 -0.89 -9.19
CA ILE A 113 8.81 -1.63 -10.10
C ILE A 113 10.18 -0.93 -10.19
N ALA A 114 10.19 0.40 -10.29
CA ALA A 114 11.44 1.16 -10.32
C ALA A 114 12.28 0.93 -9.05
N MET A 115 11.64 0.89 -7.88
CA MET A 115 12.31 0.51 -6.63
C MET A 115 12.82 -0.93 -6.67
N GLU A 116 12.02 -1.91 -7.10
CA GLU A 116 12.44 -3.31 -7.19
C GLU A 116 13.65 -3.51 -8.13
N ARG A 117 13.71 -2.76 -9.23
CA ARG A 117 14.86 -2.77 -10.15
C ARG A 117 16.14 -2.23 -9.51
N ASP A 118 16.01 -1.28 -8.58
CA ASP A 118 17.11 -0.63 -7.86
C ASP A 118 17.50 -1.38 -6.57
N MET A 119 16.77 -2.44 -6.20
CA MET A 119 17.09 -3.23 -5.02
C MET A 119 18.34 -4.08 -5.25
N GLU A 120 19.28 -3.98 -4.30
CA GLU A 120 20.42 -4.89 -4.22
C GLU A 120 19.95 -6.33 -3.90
N ILE A 121 20.70 -7.33 -4.37
CA ILE A 121 20.33 -8.75 -4.20
C ILE A 121 20.14 -9.20 -2.73
N HIS A 122 20.77 -8.49 -1.78
CA HIS A 122 20.67 -8.77 -0.34
C HIS A 122 19.77 -7.77 0.40
N GLU A 123 19.21 -6.79 -0.30
CA GLU A 123 18.33 -5.80 0.30
C GLU A 123 16.99 -6.44 0.67
N LYS A 124 16.55 -6.20 1.91
CA LYS A 124 15.26 -6.67 2.41
C LYS A 124 14.19 -5.60 2.21
N LEU A 125 13.01 -6.02 1.79
CA LEU A 125 11.81 -5.19 1.72
C LEU A 125 10.90 -5.45 2.93
N HIS A 126 10.52 -4.39 3.65
CA HIS A 126 9.52 -4.42 4.70
C HIS A 126 8.31 -3.61 4.25
N VAL A 127 7.16 -4.26 4.06
CA VAL A 127 5.93 -3.61 3.59
C VAL A 127 4.92 -3.50 4.71
N HIS A 128 4.30 -2.34 4.88
CA HIS A 128 3.20 -2.17 5.84
C HIS A 128 2.12 -1.22 5.34
N CYS A 129 0.93 -1.35 5.92
CA CYS A 129 -0.19 -0.44 5.75
C CYS A 129 -0.83 -0.20 7.13
N GLY A 130 -2.08 0.30 7.21
CA GLY A 130 -2.73 0.51 8.50
C GLY A 130 -3.01 -0.76 9.34
N VAL A 131 -3.11 -1.95 8.73
CA VAL A 131 -3.39 -3.22 9.45
C VAL A 131 -2.59 -4.43 8.96
N GLY A 132 -1.70 -4.26 7.98
CA GLY A 132 -0.86 -5.36 7.46
C GLY A 132 -1.59 -6.43 6.64
N GLN A 133 -2.81 -6.15 6.14
CA GLN A 133 -3.63 -7.14 5.43
C GLN A 133 -3.81 -6.81 3.95
N GLY A 134 -4.66 -5.84 3.61
CA GLY A 134 -5.07 -5.58 2.22
C GLY A 134 -3.93 -5.12 1.30
N ARG A 135 -3.54 -3.85 1.43
CA ARG A 135 -2.47 -3.24 0.62
C ARG A 135 -1.13 -3.96 0.81
N THR A 136 -0.77 -4.29 2.06
CA THR A 136 0.44 -5.07 2.37
C THR A 136 0.50 -6.40 1.64
N GLY A 137 -0.58 -7.19 1.65
CA GLY A 137 -0.62 -8.49 0.97
C GLY A 137 -0.44 -8.35 -0.54
N ILE A 138 -1.01 -7.31 -1.16
CA ILE A 138 -0.86 -7.02 -2.58
C ILE A 138 0.61 -6.76 -2.92
N PHE A 139 1.29 -5.86 -2.22
CA PHE A 139 2.67 -5.51 -2.56
C PHE A 139 3.67 -6.62 -2.23
N ILE A 140 3.43 -7.43 -1.18
CA ILE A 140 4.24 -8.64 -0.94
C ILE A 140 4.05 -9.65 -2.07
N ALA A 141 2.82 -9.87 -2.55
CA ALA A 141 2.56 -10.73 -3.69
C ALA A 141 3.19 -10.16 -4.98
N MET A 142 3.14 -8.85 -5.21
CA MET A 142 3.80 -8.21 -6.36
C MET A 142 5.31 -8.40 -6.35
N HIS A 143 5.96 -8.21 -5.20
CA HIS A 143 7.39 -8.52 -5.02
C HIS A 143 7.65 -9.97 -5.44
N ASP A 144 6.90 -10.91 -4.87
CA ASP A 144 7.05 -12.33 -5.14
C ASP A 144 6.85 -12.70 -6.63
N ILE A 145 5.82 -12.13 -7.25
CA ILE A 145 5.50 -12.29 -8.68
C ILE A 145 6.66 -11.79 -9.55
N LEU A 146 7.22 -10.60 -9.28
CA LEU A 146 8.32 -10.05 -10.08
C LEU A 146 9.56 -10.95 -10.09
N HIS A 147 9.83 -11.64 -8.98
CA HIS A 147 11.00 -12.50 -8.83
C HIS A 147 10.77 -13.94 -9.31
N ASN A 148 9.52 -14.43 -9.31
CA ASN A 148 9.24 -15.86 -9.46
C ASN A 148 8.22 -16.25 -10.54
N ALA A 149 7.54 -15.29 -11.19
CA ALA A 149 6.43 -15.60 -12.11
C ALA A 149 6.79 -16.48 -13.32
N THR A 150 8.06 -16.48 -13.75
CA THR A 150 8.53 -17.31 -14.86
C THR A 150 8.78 -18.78 -14.48
N MET A 151 8.78 -19.09 -13.18
CA MET A 151 9.10 -20.42 -12.64
C MET A 151 8.02 -20.99 -11.73
N VAL A 152 7.16 -20.14 -11.16
CA VAL A 152 6.16 -20.53 -10.15
C VAL A 152 4.79 -20.08 -10.63
N SER A 153 3.81 -20.97 -10.54
CA SER A 153 2.44 -20.66 -10.94
C SER A 153 1.82 -19.55 -10.08
N LEU A 154 0.85 -18.84 -10.64
CA LEU A 154 0.08 -17.84 -9.88
C LEU A 154 -0.58 -18.48 -8.65
N ASP A 155 -1.19 -19.66 -8.80
CA ASP A 155 -1.87 -20.37 -7.72
C ASP A 155 -0.91 -20.71 -6.57
N ASP A 156 0.32 -21.16 -6.86
CA ASP A 156 1.32 -21.46 -5.84
C ASP A 156 1.79 -20.20 -5.11
N ILE A 157 2.00 -19.09 -5.85
CA ILE A 157 2.34 -17.79 -5.26
C ILE A 157 1.23 -17.34 -4.31
N ILE A 158 -0.03 -17.38 -4.75
CA ILE A 158 -1.17 -17.01 -3.91
C ILE A 158 -1.24 -17.89 -2.66
N ASN A 159 -1.15 -19.21 -2.83
CA ASN A 159 -1.28 -20.16 -1.73
C ASN A 159 -0.21 -19.95 -0.67
N ARG A 160 1.06 -19.73 -1.06
CA ARG A 160 2.12 -19.44 -0.09
C ARG A 160 1.92 -18.09 0.60
N GLN A 161 1.47 -17.06 -0.12
CA GLN A 161 1.19 -15.76 0.49
C GLN A 161 0.04 -15.85 1.51
N LEU A 162 -1.01 -16.61 1.21
CA LEU A 162 -2.10 -16.89 2.14
C LEU A 162 -1.65 -17.71 3.36
N ALA A 163 -0.68 -18.61 3.19
CA ALA A 163 -0.12 -19.39 4.30
C ALA A 163 0.68 -18.50 5.29
N PHE A 164 1.44 -17.52 4.78
CA PHE A 164 2.23 -16.59 5.62
C PHE A 164 1.41 -15.42 6.18
N ASN A 165 0.49 -14.89 5.39
CA ASN A 165 -0.41 -13.81 5.77
C ASN A 165 -1.82 -14.20 5.31
N PRO A 166 -2.63 -14.85 6.17
CA PRO A 166 -4.01 -15.26 5.85
C PRO A 166 -4.97 -14.06 5.70
N GLY A 167 -4.41 -12.88 5.43
CA GLY A 167 -5.11 -11.64 5.15
C GLY A 167 -6.05 -11.77 3.96
N ARG A 168 -7.10 -10.95 4.00
CA ARG A 168 -8.24 -10.99 3.07
C ARG A 168 -7.93 -10.54 1.64
N ALA A 169 -6.69 -10.15 1.33
CA ALA A 169 -6.35 -9.53 0.04
C ALA A 169 -6.30 -10.53 -1.11
N LEU A 170 -5.90 -11.77 -0.83
CA LEU A 170 -5.61 -12.80 -1.84
C LEU A 170 -6.54 -14.03 -1.73
N ASP A 171 -7.59 -13.98 -0.90
CA ASP A 171 -8.50 -15.11 -0.69
C ASP A 171 -9.58 -15.15 -1.78
N PHE A 172 -9.43 -16.11 -2.71
CA PHE A 172 -10.28 -16.35 -3.88
C PHE A 172 -11.64 -16.97 -3.53
N HIS A 173 -11.82 -17.54 -2.33
CA HIS A 173 -12.98 -18.38 -2.00
C HIS A 173 -13.93 -17.79 -0.96
N LYS A 174 -13.57 -16.67 -0.32
CA LYS A 174 -14.43 -16.08 0.71
C LYS A 174 -15.71 -15.47 0.15
N ASP A 175 -16.84 -15.76 0.78
CA ASP A 175 -18.12 -15.14 0.48
C ASP A 175 -18.18 -13.70 1.06
N VAL A 176 -18.50 -12.71 0.23
CA VAL A 176 -18.49 -11.27 0.60
C VAL A 176 -19.89 -10.66 0.61
N ALA A 177 -20.94 -11.49 0.63
CA ALA A 177 -22.33 -11.05 0.68
C ALA A 177 -22.63 -10.10 1.87
N HIS A 178 -21.83 -10.13 2.93
CA HIS A 178 -21.87 -9.13 4.00
C HIS A 178 -20.88 -7.98 3.73
N GLU A 179 -21.40 -6.75 3.61
CA GLU A 179 -20.71 -5.45 3.62
C GLU A 179 -20.42 -4.74 2.28
N GLY A 180 -20.93 -5.20 1.13
CA GLY A 180 -20.87 -4.43 -0.14
C GLY A 180 -19.46 -4.18 -0.69
N ARG A 181 -18.45 -4.95 -0.24
CA ARG A 181 -17.04 -4.84 -0.67
C ARG A 181 -16.64 -5.86 -1.74
N SER A 182 -17.61 -6.57 -2.34
CA SER A 182 -17.36 -7.61 -3.34
C SER A 182 -16.65 -7.08 -4.59
N ASN A 183 -17.08 -5.91 -5.09
CA ASN A 183 -16.54 -5.32 -6.32
C ASN A 183 -15.04 -5.01 -6.18
N PHE A 184 -14.64 -4.37 -5.08
CA PHE A 184 -13.23 -4.04 -4.82
C PHE A 184 -12.31 -5.27 -4.65
N ARG A 185 -12.84 -6.44 -4.25
CA ARG A 185 -12.04 -7.66 -4.20
C ARG A 185 -11.79 -8.20 -5.60
N ASN A 186 -12.80 -8.20 -6.46
CA ASN A 186 -12.66 -8.64 -7.84
C ASN A 186 -11.60 -7.79 -8.56
N ASP A 187 -11.64 -6.46 -8.37
CA ASP A 187 -10.64 -5.54 -8.93
C ASP A 187 -9.19 -5.89 -8.51
N ARG A 188 -8.98 -6.37 -7.28
CA ARG A 188 -7.65 -6.76 -6.77
C ARG A 188 -7.17 -8.09 -7.34
N LEU A 189 -8.06 -9.06 -7.49
CA LEU A 189 -7.74 -10.36 -8.06
C LEU A 189 -7.44 -10.21 -9.56
N GLU A 190 -8.25 -9.43 -10.27
CA GLU A 190 -8.01 -9.06 -11.66
C GLU A 190 -6.68 -8.32 -11.82
N PHE A 191 -6.39 -7.36 -10.93
CA PHE A 191 -5.11 -6.67 -10.90
C PHE A 191 -3.94 -7.64 -10.70
N ILE A 192 -3.97 -8.52 -9.69
CA ILE A 192 -2.87 -9.46 -9.43
C ILE A 192 -2.67 -10.45 -10.58
N ALA A 193 -3.75 -10.95 -11.18
CA ALA A 193 -3.67 -11.83 -12.35
C ALA A 193 -3.04 -11.12 -13.56
N LEU A 194 -3.43 -9.86 -13.82
CA LEU A 194 -2.84 -9.06 -14.89
C LEU A 194 -1.37 -8.71 -14.60
N PHE A 195 -1.05 -8.40 -13.34
CA PHE A 195 0.32 -8.16 -12.90
C PHE A 195 1.22 -9.39 -13.05
N TYR A 196 0.69 -10.59 -12.84
CA TYR A 196 1.40 -11.85 -13.11
C TYR A 196 1.69 -12.05 -14.60
N GLN A 197 0.78 -11.67 -15.50
CA GLN A 197 1.04 -11.70 -16.95
C GLN A 197 2.13 -10.70 -17.35
N TYR A 198 2.08 -9.50 -16.76
CA TYR A 198 3.14 -8.50 -16.92
C TYR A 198 4.49 -9.08 -16.49
N ALA A 199 4.60 -9.62 -15.28
CA ALA A 199 5.87 -10.14 -14.75
C ALA A 199 6.40 -11.37 -15.52
N ASN A 200 5.52 -12.19 -16.09
CA ASN A 200 5.92 -13.28 -16.98
C ASN A 200 6.59 -12.79 -18.27
N SER A 201 6.05 -11.72 -18.85
CA SER A 201 6.61 -11.10 -20.06
C SER A 201 7.71 -10.08 -19.76
N ASN A 202 7.82 -9.64 -18.50
CA ASN A 202 8.80 -8.66 -18.02
C ASN A 202 9.44 -9.14 -16.70
N PRO A 203 10.26 -10.20 -16.71
CA PRO A 203 10.86 -10.74 -15.49
C PRO A 203 11.68 -9.68 -14.76
N LYS A 204 11.61 -9.66 -13.42
CA LYS A 204 12.20 -8.59 -12.57
C LYS A 204 11.72 -7.18 -12.95
N GLY A 205 10.54 -7.11 -13.55
CA GLY A 205 9.92 -5.89 -14.01
C GLY A 205 10.65 -5.26 -15.18
N GLN A 206 11.39 -6.00 -16.01
CA GLN A 206 12.12 -5.50 -17.18
C GLN A 206 11.72 -6.23 -18.47
N PRO A 207 11.73 -5.59 -19.65
CA PRO A 207 12.29 -4.26 -19.92
C PRO A 207 11.30 -3.11 -19.67
N LEU A 208 10.00 -3.33 -19.80
CA LEU A 208 8.99 -2.26 -19.70
C LEU A 208 8.56 -2.04 -18.25
N LEU A 209 8.25 -0.80 -17.90
CA LEU A 209 7.44 -0.49 -16.74
C LEU A 209 5.98 -0.93 -16.98
N TRP A 210 5.18 -0.94 -15.91
CA TRP A 210 3.81 -1.44 -15.97
C TRP A 210 2.93 -0.60 -16.90
N SER A 211 2.99 0.73 -16.79
CA SER A 211 2.19 1.61 -17.65
C SER A 211 2.60 1.52 -19.13
N GLU A 212 3.89 1.31 -19.42
CA GLU A 212 4.40 1.10 -20.77
C GLU A 212 3.92 -0.23 -21.36
N TRP A 213 3.96 -1.30 -20.55
CA TRP A 213 3.46 -2.60 -20.95
C TRP A 213 1.95 -2.58 -21.21
N LEU A 214 1.15 -1.93 -20.35
CA LEU A 214 -0.29 -1.81 -20.59
C LEU A 214 -0.57 -1.12 -21.93
N LYS A 215 0.14 -0.04 -22.27
CA LYS A 215 0.00 0.64 -23.57
C LYS A 215 0.30 -0.29 -24.73
N SER A 216 1.38 -1.06 -24.67
CA SER A 216 1.74 -2.00 -25.75
C SER A 216 0.71 -3.12 -25.94
N GLN A 217 0.06 -3.58 -24.85
CA GLN A 217 -1.04 -4.55 -24.94
C GLN A 217 -2.28 -3.95 -25.63
N HIS A 218 -2.57 -2.67 -25.43
CA HIS A 218 -3.69 -1.98 -26.08
C HIS A 218 -3.44 -1.77 -27.58
N GLU A 219 -2.24 -1.34 -27.96
CA GLU A 219 -1.85 -1.11 -29.36
C GLU A 219 -1.86 -2.43 -30.16
N GLY A 220 -1.27 -3.51 -29.61
CA GLY A 220 -1.27 -4.82 -30.25
C GLY A 220 -2.68 -5.40 -30.46
N ARG A 221 -3.63 -5.09 -29.58
CA ARG A 221 -5.04 -5.47 -29.76
C ARG A 221 -5.69 -4.66 -30.89
N GLN A 222 -5.46 -3.35 -30.99
CA GLN A 222 -6.05 -2.54 -32.06
C GLN A 222 -5.53 -2.94 -33.46
N ASP A 223 -4.26 -3.32 -33.57
CA ASP A 223 -3.70 -3.80 -34.84
C ASP A 223 -4.24 -5.19 -35.23
N SER A 224 -4.58 -6.04 -34.25
CA SER A 224 -5.24 -7.32 -34.52
C SER A 224 -6.65 -7.18 -35.08
N TYR A 225 -7.36 -6.09 -34.79
CA TYR A 225 -8.69 -5.79 -35.35
C TYR A 225 -8.66 -5.06 -36.70
N LYS A 226 -7.54 -4.43 -37.08
CA LYS A 226 -7.37 -3.81 -38.40
C LYS A 226 -6.95 -4.80 -39.49
N ASN A 227 -6.50 -5.99 -39.11
CA ASN A 227 -6.04 -7.05 -40.01
C ASN A 227 -7.10 -8.16 -40.23
N ILE A 228 -8.37 -7.88 -39.93
CA ILE A 228 -9.55 -8.74 -40.17
C ILE A 228 -10.50 -7.96 -41.09
#